data_AF-A0ABD0VYS6-F1
#
_entry.id   AF-A0ABD0VYS6-F1
#
_cell.length_a   1.000
_cell.length_b   1.000
_cell.length_c   1.000
_cell.angle_alpha   90.00
_cell.angle_beta   90.00
_cell.angle_gamma   90.00
#
_symmetry.space_group_name_H-M   'P 1'
#
loop_
_entity.id
_entity.type
_entity.pdbx_description
1 polymer ?
#
loop_
_entity_poly.entity_id
_entity_poly.type
_entity_poly.pdbx_seq_one_letter_code
_entity_poly.pdbx_strand_id
1 'polypeptide(L)'
;MKKQKLNQTVLALLLLSTASIFVGIEGRSSLGRERRRCDEIYVVKQGETLQTISVDCNTLSILDDNPQIADTDDIGPGTVLYIRPSTFR
;
A
#
# COMPACT_ATOMS: atom_id res chain seq x y z
N MET A 1 52.82 -8.84 29.35
CA MET A 1 52.17 -8.02 28.29
C MET A 1 51.12 -8.79 27.44
N LYS A 2 50.55 -9.93 27.89
CA LYS A 2 49.59 -10.73 27.08
C LYS A 2 48.11 -10.62 27.50
N LYS A 3 47.79 -10.10 28.70
CA LYS A 3 46.41 -9.99 29.21
C LYS A 3 45.58 -8.89 28.52
N GLN A 4 46.23 -7.83 28.03
CA GLN A 4 45.55 -6.68 27.43
C GLN A 4 45.00 -6.96 26.02
N LYS A 5 45.67 -7.83 25.25
CA LYS A 5 45.22 -8.23 23.91
C LYS A 5 43.95 -9.09 23.96
N LEU A 6 43.80 -9.94 24.99
CA LEU A 6 42.66 -10.83 25.15
C LEU A 6 41.36 -10.05 25.40
N ASN A 7 41.40 -9.01 26.23
CA ASN A 7 40.23 -8.18 26.53
C ASN A 7 39.77 -7.37 25.30
N GLN A 8 40.72 -6.88 24.50
CA GLN A 8 40.42 -6.14 23.27
C GLN A 8 39.81 -7.04 22.18
N THR A 9 40.28 -8.30 22.06
CA THR A 9 39.67 -9.26 21.13
C THR A 9 38.27 -9.70 21.55
N VAL A 10 38.03 -9.87 22.86
CA VAL A 10 36.68 -10.21 23.37
C VAL A 10 35.71 -9.05 23.15
N LEU A 11 36.13 -7.81 23.39
CA LEU A 11 35.31 -6.62 23.16
C LEU A 11 34.95 -6.45 21.68
N ALA A 12 35.90 -6.71 20.77
CA ALA A 12 35.65 -6.66 19.32
C ALA A 12 34.63 -7.72 18.86
N LEU A 13 34.69 -8.94 19.41
CA LEU A 13 33.74 -10.01 19.10
C LEU A 13 32.32 -9.70 19.61
N LEU A 14 32.19 -9.11 20.80
CA LEU A 14 30.89 -8.72 21.34
C LEU A 14 30.22 -7.63 20.48
N LEU A 15 30.96 -6.62 20.03
CA LEU A 15 30.42 -5.53 19.21
C LEU A 15 29.95 -6.01 17.82
N LEU A 16 30.65 -6.98 17.21
CA LEU A 16 30.25 -7.57 15.94
C LEU A 16 28.91 -8.33 16.04
N SER A 17 28.67 -9.00 17.16
CA SER A 17 27.45 -9.79 17.35
C SER A 17 26.19 -8.94 17.47
N THR A 18 26.28 -7.76 18.07
CA THR A 18 25.11 -6.88 18.31
C THR A 18 24.71 -6.07 17.08
N ALA A 19 25.62 -5.83 16.14
CA ALA A 19 25.35 -5.03 14.94
C ALA A 19 24.28 -5.67 14.04
N SER A 20 24.15 -7.00 14.03
CA SER A 20 23.17 -7.72 13.22
C SER A 20 21.73 -7.60 13.74
N ILE A 21 21.53 -7.26 15.02
CA ILE A 21 20.20 -7.25 15.65
C ILE A 21 19.40 -5.98 15.28
N PHE A 22 20.08 -4.88 14.93
CA PHE A 22 19.45 -3.58 14.71
C PHE A 22 18.78 -3.40 13.34
N VAL A 23 18.99 -4.28 12.36
CA VAL A 23 18.48 -4.12 10.98
C VAL A 23 17.06 -4.70 10.80
N GLY A 24 16.41 -5.17 11.87
CA GLY A 24 15.21 -6.00 11.77
C GLY A 24 13.83 -5.35 11.96
N ILE A 25 13.73 -4.03 12.17
CA ILE A 25 12.44 -3.41 12.56
C ILE A 25 12.17 -2.11 11.79
N GLU A 26 12.06 -2.19 10.46
CA GLU A 26 11.25 -1.21 9.71
C GLU A 26 9.94 -1.89 9.30
N GLY A 27 8.85 -1.28 9.77
CA GLY A 27 7.56 -1.91 10.00
C GLY A 27 6.84 -2.39 8.75
N ARG A 28 6.40 -3.65 8.77
CA ARG A 28 5.27 -4.11 7.97
C ARG A 28 3.97 -3.70 8.65
N SER A 29 3.59 -2.45 8.49
CA SER A 29 2.22 -2.01 8.78
C SER A 29 1.29 -2.42 7.64
N SER A 30 0.97 -3.72 7.53
CA SER A 30 -0.05 -4.21 6.59
C SER A 30 -1.06 -5.17 7.22
N LEU A 31 -1.19 -5.15 8.55
CA LEU A 31 -2.27 -5.83 9.26
C LEU A 31 -3.57 -5.04 9.05
N GLY A 32 -4.24 -5.27 7.92
CA GLY A 32 -5.59 -4.75 7.68
C GLY A 32 -5.90 -4.24 6.28
N ARG A 33 -5.00 -4.34 5.29
CA ARG A 33 -5.42 -4.14 3.89
C ARG A 33 -5.97 -5.47 3.39
N GLU A 34 -7.21 -5.77 3.78
CA GLU A 34 -8.11 -6.52 2.91
C GLU A 34 -7.83 -6.04 1.49
N ARG A 35 -7.46 -6.92 0.55
CA ARG A 35 -6.92 -6.56 -0.76
C ARG A 35 -7.90 -5.62 -1.47
N ARG A 36 -7.84 -4.31 -1.18
CA ARG A 36 -8.67 -3.32 -1.84
C ARG A 36 -8.22 -3.40 -3.29
N ARG A 37 -9.11 -3.90 -4.14
CA ARG A 37 -8.82 -4.07 -5.56
C ARG A 37 -8.52 -2.73 -6.22
N CYS A 38 -9.01 -1.64 -5.62
CA CYS A 38 -8.82 -0.27 -6.05
C CYS A 38 -8.41 0.62 -4.87
N ASP A 39 -7.64 1.66 -5.15
CA ASP A 39 -7.41 2.76 -4.20
C ASP A 39 -8.60 3.73 -4.21
N GLU A 40 -8.67 4.62 -3.21
CA GLU A 40 -9.78 5.60 -3.07
C GLU A 40 -9.83 6.62 -4.21
N ILE A 41 -8.68 6.85 -4.86
CA ILE A 41 -8.59 7.65 -6.09
C ILE A 41 -8.19 6.71 -7.22
N TYR A 42 -9.07 6.55 -8.20
CA TYR A 42 -8.88 5.66 -9.34
C TYR A 42 -8.69 6.48 -10.62
N VAL A 43 -7.71 6.09 -11.43
CA VAL A 43 -7.46 6.68 -12.75
C VAL A 43 -7.91 5.69 -13.82
N VAL A 44 -8.89 6.10 -14.60
CA VAL A 44 -9.52 5.27 -15.64
C VAL A 44 -8.51 4.91 -16.72
N LYS A 45 -8.51 3.63 -17.13
CA LYS A 45 -7.63 3.10 -18.19
C LYS A 45 -8.38 2.96 -19.51
N GLN A 46 -7.63 2.68 -20.57
CA GLN A 46 -8.20 2.50 -21.90
C GLN A 46 -9.16 1.31 -21.97
N GLY A 47 -10.37 1.57 -22.46
CA GLY A 47 -11.41 0.55 -22.63
C GLY A 47 -12.21 0.21 -21.37
N GLU A 48 -11.97 0.91 -20.25
CA GLU A 48 -12.77 0.74 -19.04
C GLU A 48 -14.07 1.56 -19.10
N THR A 49 -15.06 1.11 -18.34
CA THR A 49 -16.37 1.75 -18.18
C THR A 49 -16.71 1.83 -16.69
N LEU A 50 -17.70 2.63 -16.30
CA LEU A 50 -18.22 2.62 -14.92
C LEU A 50 -18.61 1.22 -14.46
N GLN A 51 -19.21 0.42 -15.35
CA GLN A 51 -19.67 -0.91 -15.04
C GLN A 51 -18.51 -1.86 -14.72
N THR A 52 -17.46 -1.86 -15.55
CA THR A 52 -16.28 -2.71 -15.33
C THR A 52 -15.53 -2.28 -14.08
N ILE A 53 -15.37 -0.97 -13.86
CA ILE A 53 -14.71 -0.41 -12.67
C ILE A 53 -15.52 -0.76 -11.40
N SER A 54 -16.85 -0.67 -11.43
CA SER A 54 -17.72 -1.04 -10.31
C SER A 54 -17.55 -2.51 -9.91
N VAL A 55 -17.49 -3.41 -10.90
CA VAL A 55 -17.25 -4.84 -10.67
C VAL A 55 -15.85 -5.11 -10.13
N ASP A 56 -14.84 -4.43 -10.69
CA ASP A 56 -13.45 -4.60 -10.29
C ASP A 56 -13.20 -4.07 -8.88
N CYS A 57 -13.76 -2.91 -8.54
CA CYS A 57 -13.61 -2.28 -7.23
C CYS A 57 -14.64 -2.73 -6.19
N ASN A 58 -15.63 -3.56 -6.58
CA ASN A 58 -16.72 -4.04 -5.74
C ASN A 58 -17.51 -2.90 -5.06
N THR A 59 -17.85 -1.86 -5.83
CA THR A 59 -18.60 -0.70 -5.32
C THR A 59 -19.90 -0.50 -6.10
N LEU A 60 -20.98 -0.17 -5.40
CA LEU A 60 -22.33 -0.13 -5.97
C LEU A 60 -22.75 1.26 -6.47
N SER A 61 -22.03 2.33 -6.10
CA SER A 61 -22.46 3.72 -6.33
C SER A 61 -21.29 4.66 -6.67
N ILE A 62 -20.66 4.49 -7.84
CA ILE A 62 -19.59 5.40 -8.28
C ILE A 62 -20.13 6.81 -8.57
N LEU A 63 -21.32 6.92 -9.17
CA LEU A 63 -21.89 8.21 -9.57
C LEU A 63 -22.24 9.12 -8.38
N ASP A 64 -22.72 8.53 -7.28
CA ASP A 64 -23.09 9.30 -6.07
C ASP A 64 -21.90 10.06 -5.49
N ASP A 65 -20.69 9.52 -5.64
CA ASP A 65 -19.46 10.13 -5.15
C ASP A 65 -18.71 10.95 -6.22
N ASN A 66 -19.21 10.98 -7.45
CA ASN A 66 -18.59 11.67 -8.57
C ASN A 66 -19.63 12.51 -9.34
N PRO A 67 -20.22 13.54 -8.72
CA PRO A 67 -21.27 14.37 -9.33
C PRO A 67 -20.80 15.17 -10.55
N GLN A 68 -19.48 15.23 -10.80
CA GLN A 68 -18.92 15.82 -12.02
C GLN A 68 -19.21 15.00 -13.29
N ILE A 69 -19.63 13.75 -13.14
CA ILE A 69 -19.98 12.85 -14.24
C ILE A 69 -21.47 13.04 -14.49
N ALA A 70 -21.81 13.73 -15.58
CA ALA A 70 -23.20 13.93 -15.95
C ALA A 70 -23.73 12.70 -16.69
N ASP A 71 -22.93 12.18 -17.61
CA ASP A 71 -23.28 11.06 -18.48
C ASP A 71 -22.13 10.04 -18.61
N THR A 72 -22.44 8.83 -19.09
CA THR A 72 -21.47 7.72 -19.15
C THR A 72 -20.30 7.95 -20.12
N ASP A 73 -20.41 8.92 -21.03
CA ASP A 73 -19.40 9.32 -22.01
C ASP A 73 -18.42 10.38 -21.48
N ASP A 74 -18.68 10.99 -20.33
CA ASP A 74 -17.73 11.86 -19.61
C ASP A 74 -16.52 11.10 -19.05
N ILE A 75 -16.55 9.77 -19.15
CA ILE A 75 -15.53 8.87 -18.62
C ILE A 75 -14.67 8.34 -19.76
N GLY A 76 -13.37 8.61 -19.65
CA GLY A 76 -12.37 8.13 -20.58
C GLY A 76 -11.02 7.92 -19.90
N PRO A 77 -10.00 7.50 -20.66
CA PRO A 77 -8.67 7.26 -20.13
C PRO A 77 -8.11 8.52 -19.48
N GLY A 78 -7.64 8.40 -18.24
CA GLY A 78 -7.13 9.53 -17.45
C GLY A 78 -8.18 10.25 -16.61
N THR A 79 -9.47 9.95 -16.75
CA THR A 79 -10.50 10.45 -15.81
C THR A 79 -10.16 9.98 -14.40
N VAL A 80 -10.27 10.89 -13.43
CA VAL A 80 -10.02 10.61 -12.01
C VAL A 80 -11.36 10.44 -11.30
N LEU A 81 -11.53 9.30 -10.64
CA LEU A 81 -12.73 8.91 -9.92
C LEU A 81 -12.43 8.73 -8.44
N TYR A 82 -13.34 9.17 -7.59
CA TYR A 82 -13.37 8.77 -6.19
C TYR A 82 -14.09 7.41 -6.08
N ILE A 83 -13.43 6.43 -5.45
CA ILE A 83 -13.97 5.09 -5.22
C ILE A 83 -14.16 4.88 -3.73
N ARG A 84 -15.43 4.84 -3.30
CA ARG A 84 -15.78 4.50 -1.92
C ARG A 84 -15.39 3.05 -1.62
N PRO A 85 -14.69 2.78 -0.50
CA PRO A 85 -14.37 1.43 -0.09
C PRO A 85 -15.64 0.61 0.18
N SER A 86 -15.67 -0.64 -0.29
CA SER A 86 -16.78 -1.54 0.02
C SER A 86 -16.82 -1.81 1.53
N THR A 87 -17.91 -1.44 2.20
CA THR A 87 -18.15 -1.75 3.62
C THR A 87 -18.72 -3.17 3.82
N PHE A 88 -18.97 -3.90 2.74
CA PHE A 88 -19.49 -5.26 2.80
C PHE A 88 -18.38 -6.18 3.32
N ARG A 89 -18.52 -6.59 4.57
CA ARG A 89 -17.60 -7.46 5.31
C ARG A 89 -18.32 -8.73 5.74
#